data_AF-A0AAW1L9C7-F1
#
_entry.id   AF-A0AAW1L9C7-F1
#
_cell.length_a   1.000
_cell.length_b   1.000
_cell.length_c   1.000
_cell.angle_alpha   90.00
_cell.angle_beta   90.00
_cell.angle_gamma   90.00
#
_symmetry.space_group_name_H-M   'P 1'
#
loop_
_entity.id
_entity.type
_entity.pdbx_description
1 polymer ?
#
loop_
_entity_poly.entity_id
_entity_poly.type
_entity_poly.pdbx_seq_one_letter_code
_entity_poly.pdbx_strand_id
1 'polypeptide(L)'
;MSESDNDSENKSSAHISVLEQRAYIKIETIRGKSVPEIHATLNEACGIDTVDRSTVQRWHKRFRKGRISIENNPRSGRPSIVTQDNTNAAIVDTLIDEDRRMTVREVAAATGISKSSVYRIITEILQKRKIAARKRKIAARWVPHFLSPEQTATRQDICRELLSRDKNQGETFLDRIIYYSDR
;
A
#
# COMPACT_ATOMS: atom_id res chain seq x y z
N MET A 1 27.70 -65.25 3.92
CA MET A 1 28.87 -64.37 3.75
C MET A 1 28.89 -63.93 2.30
N SER A 2 28.43 -62.71 2.03
CA SER A 2 28.76 -61.89 0.87
C SER A 2 27.83 -60.69 0.91
N GLU A 3 28.27 -59.66 1.63
CA GLU A 3 27.85 -58.26 1.42
C GLU A 3 27.93 -57.91 -0.07
N SER A 4 26.93 -57.18 -0.53
CA SER A 4 27.07 -56.29 -1.68
C SER A 4 26.13 -55.11 -1.41
N ASP A 5 26.65 -54.17 -0.65
CA ASP A 5 26.19 -52.78 -0.64
C ASP A 5 26.14 -52.27 -2.08
N ASN A 6 25.04 -51.64 -2.46
CA ASN A 6 25.09 -50.67 -3.53
C ASN A 6 24.32 -49.45 -3.06
N ASP A 7 25.09 -48.52 -2.50
CA ASP A 7 24.74 -47.14 -2.28
C ASP A 7 23.97 -46.60 -3.48
N SER A 8 22.65 -46.48 -3.37
CA SER A 8 21.90 -45.57 -4.23
C SER A 8 22.17 -44.17 -3.71
N GLU A 9 23.32 -43.65 -4.12
CA GLU A 9 23.80 -42.32 -3.87
C GLU A 9 22.68 -41.30 -4.01
N ASN A 10 22.59 -40.53 -2.94
CA ASN A 10 21.84 -39.32 -2.72
C ASN A 10 21.95 -38.37 -3.93
N LYS A 11 21.03 -38.48 -4.89
CA LYS A 11 20.96 -37.60 -6.05
C LYS A 11 20.33 -36.28 -5.61
N SER A 12 21.16 -35.41 -5.05
CA SER A 12 20.89 -33.98 -4.89
C SER A 12 20.78 -33.35 -6.29
N SER A 13 19.71 -33.63 -7.04
CA SER A 13 19.41 -32.92 -8.27
C SER A 13 19.00 -31.51 -7.89
N ALA A 14 19.84 -30.53 -8.22
CA ALA A 14 19.51 -29.13 -8.07
C ALA A 14 18.16 -28.87 -8.77
N HIS A 15 17.12 -28.58 -7.99
CA HIS A 15 15.78 -28.33 -8.51
C HIS A 15 15.78 -27.02 -9.30
N ILE A 16 15.78 -27.12 -10.64
CA ILE A 16 15.78 -25.97 -11.54
C ILE A 16 14.39 -25.33 -11.54
N SER A 17 14.30 -24.13 -11.00
CA SER A 17 13.06 -23.37 -10.91
C SER A 17 12.51 -22.99 -12.29
N VAL A 18 11.20 -22.75 -12.35
CA VAL A 18 10.51 -22.27 -13.56
C VAL A 18 11.09 -20.94 -14.07
N LEU A 19 11.65 -20.10 -13.18
CA LEU A 19 12.30 -18.84 -13.57
C LEU A 19 13.64 -19.09 -14.28
N GLU A 20 14.42 -20.05 -13.82
CA GLU A 20 15.69 -20.46 -14.46
C GLU A 20 15.44 -21.09 -15.83
N GLN A 21 14.43 -21.96 -15.94
CA GLN A 21 14.02 -22.52 -17.24
C GLN A 21 13.57 -21.41 -18.22
N ARG A 22 12.89 -20.35 -17.73
CA ARG A 22 12.54 -19.18 -18.56
C ARG A 22 13.75 -18.34 -18.96
N ALA A 23 14.74 -18.20 -18.09
CA ALA A 23 15.99 -17.54 -18.41
C ALA A 23 16.74 -18.30 -19.52
N TYR A 24 16.77 -19.63 -19.43
CA TYR A 24 17.31 -20.48 -20.49
C TYR A 24 16.56 -20.29 -21.83
N ILE A 25 15.23 -20.34 -21.82
CA ILE A 25 14.40 -20.09 -23.02
C ILE A 25 14.74 -18.72 -23.63
N LYS A 26 14.93 -17.69 -22.80
CA LYS A 26 15.29 -16.34 -23.28
C LYS A 26 16.61 -16.36 -24.04
N ILE A 27 17.66 -16.94 -23.46
CA ILE A 27 18.99 -17.01 -24.06
C ILE A 27 18.93 -17.75 -25.39
N GLU A 28 18.31 -18.94 -25.43
CA GLU A 28 18.26 -19.76 -26.64
C GLU A 28 17.34 -19.17 -27.72
N THR A 29 16.30 -18.41 -27.33
CA THR A 29 15.49 -17.65 -28.28
C THR A 29 16.32 -16.54 -28.96
N ILE A 30 17.19 -15.86 -28.21
CA ILE A 30 18.10 -14.84 -28.76
C ILE A 30 19.14 -15.49 -29.69
N ARG A 31 19.60 -16.70 -29.36
CA ARG A 31 20.50 -17.50 -30.21
C ARG A 31 19.83 -18.07 -31.46
N GLY A 32 18.52 -17.88 -31.64
CA GLY A 32 17.78 -18.28 -32.83
C GLY A 32 17.32 -19.73 -32.86
N LYS A 33 17.38 -20.45 -31.73
CA LYS A 33 16.94 -21.86 -31.67
C LYS A 33 15.42 -22.00 -31.81
N SER A 34 15.02 -23.17 -32.31
CA SER A 34 13.61 -23.51 -32.48
C SER A 34 12.97 -23.99 -31.16
N VAL A 35 11.66 -23.83 -31.02
CA VAL A 35 10.91 -24.28 -29.83
C VAL A 35 11.12 -25.78 -29.53
N PRO A 36 11.10 -26.69 -30.52
CA PRO A 36 11.38 -28.11 -30.28
C PRO A 36 12.78 -28.37 -29.71
N GLU A 37 13.81 -27.70 -30.25
CA GLU A 37 15.20 -27.83 -29.75
C GLU A 37 15.32 -27.38 -28.29
N ILE A 38 14.75 -26.21 -27.98
CA ILE A 38 14.80 -25.65 -26.62
C ILE A 38 14.10 -26.58 -25.63
N HIS A 39 12.95 -27.13 -26.00
CA HIS A 39 12.22 -28.06 -25.14
C HIS A 39 12.97 -29.39 -24.96
N ALA A 40 13.60 -29.92 -26.01
CA ALA A 40 14.38 -31.16 -25.93
C ALA A 40 15.55 -31.01 -24.94
N THR A 41 16.32 -29.92 -25.04
CA THR A 41 17.45 -29.66 -24.12
C THR A 41 16.98 -29.39 -22.69
N LEU A 42 15.86 -28.70 -22.51
CA LEU A 42 15.27 -28.52 -21.16
C LEU A 42 14.77 -29.84 -20.57
N ASN A 43 14.26 -30.75 -21.40
CA ASN A 43 13.80 -32.07 -20.97
C ASN A 43 14.97 -32.99 -20.59
N GLU A 44 16.09 -32.88 -21.29
CA GLU A 44 17.33 -33.57 -20.93
C GLU A 44 17.90 -33.07 -19.59
N ALA A 45 17.83 -31.77 -19.33
CA ALA A 45 18.36 -31.17 -18.11
C ALA A 45 17.45 -31.28 -16.88
N CYS A 46 16.13 -31.08 -17.03
CA CYS A 46 15.18 -30.99 -15.90
C CYS A 46 14.26 -32.22 -15.77
N GLY A 47 14.19 -33.10 -16.78
CA GLY A 47 13.38 -34.31 -16.76
C GLY A 47 11.90 -34.05 -16.44
N ILE A 48 11.44 -34.55 -15.30
CA ILE A 48 10.04 -34.46 -14.86
C ILE A 48 9.64 -33.01 -14.54
N ASP A 49 10.60 -32.18 -14.11
CA ASP A 49 10.36 -30.79 -13.71
C ASP A 49 10.37 -29.82 -14.91
N THR A 50 10.48 -30.32 -16.14
CA THR A 50 10.53 -29.51 -17.35
C THR A 50 9.20 -28.81 -17.64
N VAL A 51 9.26 -27.52 -17.96
CA VAL A 51 8.10 -26.76 -18.42
C VAL A 51 7.54 -27.33 -19.72
N ASP A 52 6.21 -27.37 -19.81
CA ASP A 52 5.54 -27.92 -20.97
C ASP A 52 5.88 -27.17 -22.27
N ARG A 53 5.80 -27.88 -23.40
CA ARG A 53 6.08 -27.32 -24.73
C ARG A 53 5.27 -26.06 -25.04
N SER A 54 4.05 -25.93 -24.54
CA SER A 54 3.23 -24.72 -24.76
C SER A 54 3.76 -23.52 -23.97
N THR A 55 4.31 -23.74 -22.76
CA THR A 55 5.01 -22.69 -22.01
C THR A 55 6.28 -22.26 -22.73
N VAL A 56 7.08 -23.19 -23.26
CA VAL A 56 8.26 -22.85 -24.07
C VAL A 56 7.87 -21.98 -25.27
N GLN A 57 6.85 -22.40 -26.03
CA GLN A 57 6.35 -21.65 -27.18
C GLN A 57 5.84 -20.24 -26.80
N ARG A 58 5.11 -20.13 -25.68
CA ARG A 58 4.57 -18.86 -25.18
C ARG A 58 5.70 -17.89 -24.83
N TRP A 59 6.73 -18.36 -24.13
CA TRP A 59 7.87 -17.53 -23.74
C TRP A 59 8.78 -17.20 -24.93
N HIS A 60 9.06 -18.15 -25.81
CA HIS A 60 9.78 -17.93 -27.07
C HIS A 60 9.13 -16.80 -27.90
N LYS A 61 7.80 -16.87 -28.10
CA LYS A 61 7.05 -15.81 -28.80
C LYS A 61 7.14 -14.45 -28.12
N ARG A 62 7.16 -14.41 -26.77
CA ARG A 62 7.29 -13.16 -26.01
C ARG A 62 8.68 -12.55 -26.14
N PHE A 63 9.73 -13.36 -26.06
CA PHE A 63 11.11 -12.90 -26.21
C PHE A 63 11.41 -12.45 -27.64
N ARG A 64 10.88 -13.15 -28.65
CA ARG A 64 10.98 -12.72 -30.06
C ARG A 64 10.28 -11.37 -30.33
N LYS A 65 9.27 -11.03 -29.52
CA LYS A 65 8.59 -9.72 -29.55
C LYS A 65 9.32 -8.63 -28.74
N GLY A 66 10.53 -8.88 -28.25
CA GLY A 66 11.35 -7.89 -27.54
C GLY A 66 11.10 -7.80 -26.02
N ARG A 67 10.37 -8.74 -25.41
CA ARG A 67 10.23 -8.79 -23.95
C ARG A 67 11.60 -9.11 -23.31
N ILE A 68 11.98 -8.43 -22.24
CA ILE A 68 13.24 -8.68 -21.51
C ILE A 68 13.02 -9.43 -20.19
N SER A 69 11.91 -9.17 -19.50
CA SER A 69 11.61 -9.79 -18.19
C SER A 69 11.17 -11.25 -18.30
N ILE A 70 11.74 -12.09 -17.43
CA ILE A 70 11.40 -13.50 -17.22
C ILE A 70 10.24 -13.71 -16.23
N GLU A 71 9.90 -12.65 -15.48
CA GLU A 71 8.81 -12.67 -14.51
C GLU A 71 7.45 -12.55 -15.22
N ASN A 72 6.41 -13.02 -14.54
CA ASN A 72 5.04 -12.80 -15.01
C ASN A 72 4.74 -11.29 -15.00
N ASN A 73 3.88 -10.84 -15.92
CA ASN A 73 3.32 -9.50 -15.78
C ASN A 73 2.52 -9.41 -14.46
N PRO A 74 2.45 -8.21 -13.85
CA PRO A 74 1.50 -7.98 -12.78
C PRO A 74 0.13 -8.44 -13.24
N ARG A 75 -0.49 -9.32 -12.44
CA ARG A 75 -1.84 -9.81 -12.74
C ARG A 75 -2.78 -8.64 -12.55
N SER A 76 -3.51 -8.25 -13.60
CA SER A 76 -4.70 -7.45 -13.44
C SER A 76 -5.70 -8.29 -12.65
N GLY A 77 -5.77 -8.08 -11.34
CA GLY A 77 -6.86 -8.61 -10.52
C GLY A 77 -8.20 -8.12 -11.05
N ARG A 78 -9.31 -8.70 -10.57
CA ARG A 78 -10.65 -8.19 -10.91
C ARG A 78 -10.72 -6.72 -10.51
N PRO A 79 -10.90 -5.77 -11.45
CA PRO A 79 -11.17 -4.39 -11.07
C PRO A 79 -12.49 -4.40 -10.29
N SER A 80 -12.43 -3.96 -9.03
CA SER A 80 -13.66 -3.79 -8.26
C SER A 80 -14.46 -2.68 -8.94
N ILE A 81 -15.66 -3.01 -9.41
CA ILE A 81 -16.59 -2.14 -10.18
C ILE A 81 -16.70 -0.74 -9.55
N VAL A 82 -16.63 -0.65 -8.22
CA VAL A 82 -16.74 0.59 -7.46
C VAL A 82 -15.54 1.56 -7.60
N THR A 83 -14.43 1.14 -8.22
CA THR A 83 -13.21 1.96 -8.37
C THR A 83 -12.94 2.43 -9.79
N GLN A 84 -13.67 1.95 -10.80
CA GLN A 84 -13.46 2.43 -12.16
C GLN A 84 -14.07 3.81 -12.39
N ASP A 85 -15.18 4.12 -11.73
CA ASP A 85 -15.75 5.45 -11.75
C ASP A 85 -15.19 6.27 -10.58
N ASN A 86 -14.25 7.16 -10.87
CA ASN A 86 -13.73 8.15 -9.93
C ASN A 86 -14.83 9.03 -9.29
N THR A 87 -16.07 8.96 -9.81
CA THR A 87 -17.25 9.64 -9.28
C THR A 87 -17.55 9.25 -7.84
N ASN A 88 -17.53 7.96 -7.52
CA ASN A 88 -17.79 7.48 -6.16
C ASN A 88 -16.69 7.92 -5.18
N ALA A 89 -15.44 7.95 -5.65
CA ALA A 89 -14.34 8.44 -4.85
C ALA A 89 -14.47 9.95 -4.56
N ALA A 90 -14.87 10.74 -5.56
CA ALA A 90 -15.10 12.17 -5.40
C ALA A 90 -16.24 12.46 -4.42
N ILE A 91 -17.38 11.76 -4.54
CA ILE A 91 -18.53 11.93 -3.62
C ILE A 91 -18.14 11.57 -2.18
N VAL A 92 -17.38 10.49 -1.99
CA VAL A 92 -16.89 10.10 -0.67
C VAL A 92 -15.90 11.14 -0.13
N ASP A 93 -15.07 11.74 -0.98
CA ASP A 93 -14.09 12.76 -0.56
C ASP A 93 -14.78 14.05 -0.12
N THR A 94 -15.78 14.53 -0.88
CA THR A 94 -16.54 15.73 -0.53
C THR A 94 -17.27 15.58 0.80
N LEU A 95 -17.96 14.46 1.02
CA LEU A 95 -18.66 14.19 2.29
C LEU A 95 -17.71 14.17 3.49
N ILE A 96 -16.51 13.61 3.31
CA ILE A 96 -15.50 13.53 4.37
C ILE A 96 -14.87 14.90 4.65
N ASP A 97 -14.72 15.75 3.65
CA ASP A 97 -14.18 17.09 3.83
C ASP A 97 -15.20 18.05 4.45
N GLU A 98 -16.50 17.86 4.19
CA GLU A 98 -17.60 18.54 4.89
C GLU A 98 -17.66 18.16 6.38
N ASP A 99 -17.67 16.85 6.69
CA ASP A 99 -17.61 16.38 8.07
C ASP A 99 -16.60 15.24 8.27
N ARG A 100 -15.42 15.63 8.74
CA ARG A 100 -14.30 14.73 9.06
C ARG A 100 -14.57 13.76 10.22
N ARG A 101 -15.72 13.87 10.91
CA ARG A 101 -16.16 12.97 11.98
C ARG A 101 -17.04 11.84 11.48
N MET A 102 -17.54 11.91 10.24
CA MET A 102 -18.36 10.86 9.66
C MET A 102 -17.64 9.51 9.68
N THR A 103 -18.37 8.50 10.11
CA THR A 103 -17.92 7.12 10.11
C THR A 103 -18.14 6.47 8.75
N VAL A 104 -17.39 5.41 8.47
CA VAL A 104 -17.56 4.59 7.25
C VAL A 104 -19.01 4.10 7.08
N ARG A 105 -19.74 3.86 8.18
CA ARG A 105 -21.14 3.42 8.12
C ARG A 105 -22.07 4.55 7.69
N GLU A 106 -21.87 5.76 8.21
CA GLU A 106 -22.66 6.94 7.84
C GLU A 106 -22.40 7.34 6.39
N VAL A 107 -21.14 7.32 5.95
CA VAL A 107 -20.79 7.57 4.55
C VAL A 107 -21.42 6.53 3.62
N ALA A 108 -21.41 5.24 4.01
CA ALA A 108 -22.07 4.18 3.25
C ALA A 108 -23.60 4.39 3.16
N ALA A 109 -24.23 4.79 4.26
CA ALA A 109 -25.66 5.09 4.27
C ALA A 109 -26.00 6.32 3.39
N ALA A 110 -25.17 7.36 3.43
CA ALA A 110 -25.37 8.59 2.65
C ALA A 110 -25.14 8.39 1.14
N THR A 111 -24.16 7.56 0.76
CA THR A 111 -23.79 7.34 -0.65
C THR A 111 -24.48 6.14 -1.29
N GLY A 112 -25.12 5.27 -0.51
CA GLY A 112 -25.64 3.97 -0.98
C GLY A 112 -24.54 2.97 -1.36
N ILE A 113 -23.26 3.31 -1.15
CA ILE A 113 -22.12 2.45 -1.46
C ILE A 113 -21.93 1.44 -0.33
N SER A 114 -21.57 0.20 -0.67
CA SER A 114 -21.27 -0.80 0.36
C SER A 114 -20.17 -0.30 1.32
N LYS A 115 -20.34 -0.58 2.61
CA LYS A 115 -19.37 -0.22 3.67
C LYS A 115 -17.93 -0.64 3.33
N SER A 116 -17.76 -1.83 2.75
CA SER A 116 -16.44 -2.36 2.36
C SER A 116 -15.82 -1.54 1.24
N SER A 117 -16.62 -1.13 0.25
CA SER A 117 -16.15 -0.26 -0.82
C SER A 117 -15.81 1.14 -0.32
N VAL A 118 -16.63 1.73 0.55
CA VAL A 118 -16.34 3.03 1.18
C VAL A 118 -15.03 2.95 1.96
N TYR A 119 -14.85 1.91 2.79
CA TYR A 119 -13.60 1.71 3.53
C TYR A 119 -12.39 1.69 2.58
N ARG A 120 -12.50 0.90 1.50
CA ARG A 120 -11.44 0.77 0.49
C ARG A 120 -11.14 2.09 -0.23
N ILE A 121 -12.17 2.83 -0.63
CA ILE A 121 -12.03 4.17 -1.22
C ILE A 121 -11.25 5.07 -0.26
N ILE A 122 -11.63 5.12 1.02
CA ILE A 122 -10.98 5.97 2.02
C ILE A 122 -9.52 5.55 2.24
N THR A 123 -9.21 4.25 2.31
CA THR A 123 -7.87 3.78 2.69
C THR A 123 -6.90 3.63 1.52
N GLU A 124 -7.37 3.20 0.35
CA GLU A 124 -6.52 2.86 -0.81
C GLU A 124 -6.52 3.99 -1.86
N ILE A 125 -7.66 4.63 -2.10
CA ILE A 125 -7.78 5.67 -3.14
C ILE A 125 -7.46 7.05 -2.56
N LEU A 126 -8.23 7.49 -1.56
CA LEU A 126 -8.07 8.80 -0.93
C LEU A 126 -6.91 8.85 0.08
N GLN A 127 -6.40 7.68 0.49
CA GLN A 127 -5.33 7.52 1.48
C GLN A 127 -5.59 8.24 2.82
N LYS A 128 -6.86 8.55 3.15
CA LYS A 128 -7.28 9.20 4.41
C LYS A 128 -7.41 8.17 5.55
N ARG A 129 -6.34 7.39 5.79
CA ARG A 129 -6.29 6.33 6.83
C ARG A 129 -6.67 6.81 8.23
N LYS A 130 -6.37 8.07 8.57
CA LYS A 130 -6.75 8.69 9.84
C LYS A 130 -8.27 8.77 10.05
N ILE A 131 -9.05 8.85 8.97
CA ILE A 131 -10.51 8.96 8.97
C ILE A 131 -11.14 7.56 9.06
N ALA A 132 -10.64 6.59 8.29
CA ALA A 132 -11.03 5.19 8.43
C ALA A 132 -10.71 4.60 9.82
N ALA A 133 -9.58 5.00 10.42
CA ALA A 133 -9.16 4.58 11.75
C ALA A 133 -9.77 5.42 12.89
N ARG A 134 -10.58 6.43 12.58
CA ARG A 134 -11.01 7.48 13.53
C ARG A 134 -12.02 7.05 14.59
N LYS A 135 -12.38 5.76 14.65
CA LYS A 135 -13.00 5.18 15.85
C LYS A 135 -12.14 5.33 17.12
N ARG A 136 -10.85 5.69 17.02
CA ARG A 136 -9.93 5.62 18.16
C ARG A 136 -9.27 6.94 18.62
N LYS A 137 -9.34 8.06 17.88
CA LYS A 137 -8.50 9.26 18.21
C LYS A 137 -9.10 10.63 17.85
N ILE A 138 -10.41 10.84 17.91
CA ILE A 138 -10.91 12.17 18.28
C ILE A 138 -11.55 12.01 19.65
N ALA A 139 -10.70 11.96 20.69
CA ALA A 139 -11.13 12.68 21.88
C ALA A 139 -11.28 14.13 21.40
N ALA A 140 -12.51 14.61 21.25
CA ALA A 140 -12.74 16.04 21.14
C ALA A 140 -12.02 16.61 22.37
N ARG A 141 -10.95 17.38 22.15
CA ARG A 141 -10.14 17.89 23.24
C ARG A 141 -11.09 18.66 24.14
N TRP A 142 -11.19 18.28 25.41
CA TRP A 142 -12.14 18.89 26.32
C TRP A 142 -11.83 20.38 26.40
N VAL A 143 -12.82 21.21 26.07
CA VAL A 143 -12.72 22.67 26.16
C VAL A 143 -13.59 23.08 27.35
N PRO A 144 -13.04 23.80 28.35
CA PRO A 144 -13.79 24.15 29.55
C PRO A 144 -15.11 24.86 29.28
N HIS A 145 -15.11 25.79 28.32
CA HIS A 145 -16.29 26.59 27.96
C HIS A 145 -16.35 26.87 26.45
N PHE A 146 -17.58 27.00 25.93
CA PHE A 146 -17.81 27.53 24.60
C PHE A 146 -17.66 29.05 24.64
N LEU A 147 -16.66 29.58 23.92
CA LEU A 147 -16.41 31.02 23.89
C LEU A 147 -17.38 31.71 22.92
N SER A 148 -17.96 32.82 23.35
CA SER A 148 -18.70 33.71 22.46
C SER A 148 -17.73 34.43 21.49
N PRO A 149 -18.23 35.00 20.38
CA PRO A 149 -17.42 35.81 19.48
C PRO A 149 -16.72 36.96 20.20
N GLU A 150 -17.42 37.64 21.11
CA GLU A 150 -16.88 38.74 21.91
C GLU A 150 -15.77 38.26 22.84
N GLN A 151 -16.01 37.15 23.57
CA GLN A 151 -15.00 36.55 24.44
C GLN A 151 -13.76 36.12 23.65
N THR A 152 -13.95 35.63 22.42
CA THR A 152 -12.85 35.25 21.53
C THR A 152 -12.04 36.48 21.11
N ALA A 153 -12.70 37.57 20.75
CA ALA A 153 -12.05 38.83 20.39
C ALA A 153 -11.24 39.40 21.56
N THR A 154 -11.87 39.53 22.74
CA THR A 154 -11.19 40.01 23.95
C THR A 154 -9.97 39.16 24.30
N ARG A 155 -10.08 37.82 24.21
CA ARG A 155 -8.95 36.92 24.44
C ARG A 155 -7.84 37.14 23.42
N GLN A 156 -8.16 37.32 22.14
CA GLN A 156 -7.15 37.62 21.11
C GLN A 156 -6.43 38.93 21.40
N ASP A 157 -7.15 39.98 21.78
CA ASP A 157 -6.57 41.29 22.06
C ASP A 157 -5.64 41.25 23.28
N ILE A 158 -6.08 40.62 24.37
CA ILE A 158 -5.24 40.40 25.56
C ILE A 158 -4.00 39.59 25.19
N CYS A 159 -4.13 38.50 24.45
CA CYS A 159 -2.99 37.68 24.04
C CYS A 159 -2.00 38.48 23.16
N ARG A 160 -2.48 39.31 22.24
CA ARG A 160 -1.62 40.17 21.40
C ARG A 160 -0.88 41.21 22.22
N GLU A 161 -1.57 41.81 23.19
CA GLU A 161 -0.98 42.78 24.10
C GLU A 161 0.11 42.14 24.97
N LEU A 162 -0.19 41.01 25.61
CA LEU A 162 0.77 40.27 26.42
C LEU A 162 1.99 39.84 25.60
N LEU A 163 1.78 39.37 24.37
CA LEU A 163 2.87 38.96 23.48
C LEU A 163 3.72 40.14 23.00
N SER A 164 3.13 41.33 22.88
CA SER A 164 3.88 42.57 22.59
C SER A 164 4.67 43.05 23.80
N ARG A 165 4.09 42.94 25.01
CA ARG A 165 4.77 43.27 26.27
C ARG A 165 5.96 42.34 26.53
N ASP A 166 5.79 41.03 26.33
CA ASP A 166 6.85 40.03 26.42
C ASP A 166 8.03 40.36 25.48
N LYS A 167 7.75 40.67 24.21
CA LYS A 167 8.78 41.09 23.25
C LYS A 167 9.54 42.34 23.67
N ASN A 168 8.87 43.28 24.34
CA ASN A 168 9.46 44.56 24.72
C ASN A 168 10.20 44.50 26.07
N GLN A 169 9.76 43.64 26.99
CA GLN A 169 10.25 43.58 28.38
C GLN A 169 11.07 42.32 28.68
N GLY A 170 11.02 41.30 27.80
CA GLY A 170 11.72 40.03 27.96
C GLY A 170 11.32 39.29 29.23
N GLU A 171 12.25 38.49 29.79
CA GLU A 171 12.01 37.65 30.97
C GLU A 171 11.58 38.44 32.22
N THR A 172 11.94 39.73 32.32
CA THR A 172 11.55 40.60 33.44
C THR A 172 10.04 40.80 33.58
N PHE A 173 9.29 40.57 32.50
CA PHE A 173 7.84 40.59 32.53
C PHE A 173 7.28 39.39 33.31
N LEU A 174 7.84 38.20 33.12
CA LEU A 174 7.38 36.97 33.77
C LEU A 174 7.70 36.98 35.27
N ASP A 175 8.82 37.58 35.68
CA ASP A 175 9.20 37.74 37.10
C ASP A 175 8.20 38.60 37.90
N ARG A 176 7.42 39.44 37.22
CA ARG A 176 6.41 40.30 37.85
C ARG A 176 5.04 39.62 37.98
N ILE A 177 4.87 38.45 37.38
CA ILE A 177 3.63 37.68 37.48
C ILE A 177 3.69 36.87 38.78
N ILE A 178 2.97 37.34 39.79
CA ILE A 178 2.79 36.60 41.03
C ILE A 178 1.85 35.43 40.74
N TYR A 179 2.37 34.22 40.76
CA TYR A 179 1.57 33.00 40.79
C TYR A 179 1.63 32.39 42.19
N TYR A 180 0.50 31.86 42.64
CA TYR A 180 0.46 31.08 43.88
C TYR A 180 1.06 29.71 43.58
N SER A 181 2.25 29.44 44.14
CA SER A 181 2.79 28.08 44.24
C SER A 181 2.18 27.42 45.47
N ASP A 182 1.10 26.66 45.26
CA ASP A 182 0.57 25.79 46.30
C ASP A 182 1.58 24.66 46.60
N ARG A 183 1.76 24.38 47.89
CA ARG A 183 2.61 23.32 48.48
C ARG A 183 2.04 21.93 48.25
#